data_AF-A0A0G1KRV1-F1
#
_entry.id   AF-A0A0G1KRV1-F1
#
_cell.length_a   1.000
_cell.length_b   1.000
_cell.length_c   1.000
_cell.angle_alpha   90.00
_cell.angle_beta   90.00
_cell.angle_gamma   90.00
#
_symmetry.space_group_name_H-M   'P 1'
#
loop_
_entity.id
_entity.type
_entity.pdbx_description
1 polymer ?
#
loop_
_entity_poly.entity_id
_entity_poly.type
_entity_poly.pdbx_seq_one_letter_code
_entity_poly.pdbx_strand_id
1 'polypeptide(L)'
;MRMDTKLGMLFSNLMTFFIVVTTAGTLHANGVFNIDSAQQAALALRPLAGDFAYLLFAFGIIGIGLQSVPVLAGSVAYAVSEALGLREGLGKSFERAKGFYLILAVATMVGVLMNLWGINTMQALYYAAVVNGVVAVPLIFIIIRLASDERVVGKFKTEKKYLWIAWMTFVFMALSVVLMVGSAFWS
;
A
#
# COMPACT_ATOMS: atom_id res chain seq x y z
N MET A 1 -1.14 21.77 4.40
CA MET A 1 -1.27 20.40 4.93
C MET A 1 -2.70 19.86 4.89
N ARG A 2 -3.69 20.35 5.67
CA ARG A 2 -5.06 19.75 5.66
C ARG A 2 -5.76 19.79 4.29
N MET A 3 -5.58 20.86 3.50
CA MET A 3 -6.15 20.95 2.14
C MET A 3 -5.48 19.97 1.19
N ASP A 4 -4.14 19.90 1.22
CA ASP A 4 -3.35 18.98 0.40
C ASP A 4 -3.73 17.51 0.69
N THR A 5 -3.90 17.16 1.97
CA THR A 5 -4.38 15.82 2.36
C THR A 5 -5.80 15.55 1.88
N LYS A 6 -6.72 16.53 1.97
CA LYS A 6 -8.11 16.36 1.51
C LYS A 6 -8.18 16.16 0.00
N LEU A 7 -7.44 16.99 -0.77
CA LEU A 7 -7.35 16.85 -2.22
C LEU A 7 -6.72 15.50 -2.59
N GLY A 8 -5.62 15.12 -1.94
CA GLY A 8 -4.99 13.82 -2.14
C GLY A 8 -5.94 12.65 -1.89
N MET A 9 -6.69 12.67 -0.77
CA MET A 9 -7.69 11.66 -0.47
C MET A 9 -8.84 11.64 -1.49
N LEU A 10 -9.32 12.80 -1.95
CA LEU A 10 -10.37 12.88 -2.96
C LEU A 10 -9.92 12.23 -4.29
N PHE A 11 -8.74 12.61 -4.78
CA PHE A 11 -8.17 12.02 -5.99
C PHE A 11 -7.93 10.52 -5.84
N SER A 12 -7.41 10.07 -4.69
CA SER A 12 -7.22 8.64 -4.43
C SER A 12 -8.53 7.87 -4.48
N ASN A 13 -9.60 8.37 -3.84
CA ASN A 13 -10.90 7.71 -3.86
C ASN A 13 -11.53 7.71 -5.25
N LEU A 14 -11.39 8.81 -5.99
CA LEU A 14 -11.87 8.92 -7.37
C LEU A 14 -11.18 7.90 -8.28
N MET A 15 -9.85 7.77 -8.17
CA MET A 15 -9.08 6.77 -8.92
C MET A 15 -9.52 5.34 -8.56
N THR A 16 -9.67 5.02 -7.28
CA THR A 16 -10.16 3.71 -6.83
C THR A 16 -11.54 3.40 -7.40
N PHE A 17 -12.45 4.38 -7.39
CA PHE A 17 -13.78 4.23 -7.98
C PHE A 17 -13.71 3.88 -9.47
N PHE A 18 -12.92 4.61 -10.26
CA PHE A 18 -12.74 4.30 -11.69
C PHE A 18 -12.08 2.93 -11.90
N ILE A 19 -11.10 2.53 -11.09
CA ILE A 19 -10.50 1.19 -11.16
C ILE A 19 -11.57 0.11 -10.96
N VAL A 20 -12.44 0.25 -9.95
CA VAL A 20 -13.52 -0.71 -9.68
C VAL A 20 -14.54 -0.75 -10.81
N VAL A 21 -14.99 0.41 -11.30
CA VAL A 21 -15.97 0.49 -12.40
C VAL A 21 -15.38 -0.08 -13.70
N THR A 22 -14.15 0.26 -14.04
CA THR A 22 -13.48 -0.24 -15.24
C THR A 22 -13.27 -1.75 -15.16
N THR A 23 -12.79 -2.28 -14.03
CA THR A 23 -12.60 -3.72 -13.86
C THR A 23 -13.93 -4.49 -13.89
N ALA A 24 -14.99 -3.94 -13.29
CA ALA A 24 -16.34 -4.52 -13.41
C ALA A 24 -16.86 -4.50 -14.85
N GLY A 25 -16.70 -3.38 -15.57
CA GLY A 25 -17.16 -3.24 -16.96
C GLY A 25 -16.33 -4.00 -18.00
N THR A 26 -15.10 -4.42 -17.65
CA THR A 26 -14.19 -5.12 -18.57
C THR A 26 -13.95 -6.56 -18.13
N LEU A 27 -13.21 -6.80 -17.05
CA LEU A 27 -12.82 -8.13 -16.60
C LEU A 27 -14.05 -8.97 -16.23
N HIS A 28 -14.92 -8.44 -15.35
CA HIS A 28 -16.08 -9.19 -14.88
C HIS A 28 -17.09 -9.44 -16.01
N ALA A 29 -17.34 -8.43 -16.86
CA ALA A 29 -18.21 -8.56 -18.03
C ALA A 29 -17.69 -9.58 -19.07
N ASN A 30 -16.36 -9.77 -19.17
CA ASN A 30 -15.75 -10.76 -20.06
C ASN A 30 -15.49 -12.12 -19.38
N GLY A 31 -16.03 -12.35 -18.16
CA GLY A 31 -15.90 -13.62 -17.44
C GLY A 31 -14.50 -13.92 -16.91
N VAL A 32 -13.62 -12.91 -16.84
CA VAL A 32 -12.26 -13.05 -16.31
C VAL A 32 -12.28 -12.78 -14.80
N PHE A 33 -12.29 -13.85 -14.01
CA PHE A 33 -12.33 -13.77 -12.54
C PHE A 33 -10.95 -13.91 -11.89
N ASN A 34 -9.98 -14.49 -12.58
CA ASN A 34 -8.63 -14.68 -12.08
C ASN A 34 -7.62 -13.97 -12.98
N ILE A 35 -6.75 -13.18 -12.36
CA ILE A 35 -5.65 -12.49 -13.02
C ILE A 35 -4.39 -12.81 -12.25
N ASP A 36 -3.44 -13.42 -12.95
CA ASP A 36 -2.18 -13.87 -12.37
C ASP A 36 -1.03 -12.90 -12.70
N SER A 37 -1.22 -12.02 -13.68
CA SER A 37 -0.19 -11.07 -14.11
C SER A 37 -0.71 -9.71 -14.56
N ALA A 38 0.15 -8.69 -14.46
CA ALA A 38 -0.12 -7.35 -14.97
C ALA A 38 -0.38 -7.35 -16.49
N GLN A 39 0.28 -8.24 -17.23
CA GLN A 39 0.09 -8.41 -18.66
C GLN A 39 -1.33 -8.91 -18.97
N GLN A 40 -1.85 -9.87 -18.19
CA GLN A 40 -3.23 -10.34 -18.34
C GLN A 40 -4.23 -9.22 -18.02
N ALA A 41 -3.99 -8.42 -16.97
CA ALA A 41 -4.83 -7.26 -16.66
C ALA A 41 -4.85 -6.24 -17.81
N ALA A 42 -3.69 -5.94 -18.40
CA ALA A 42 -3.57 -5.02 -19.52
C ALA A 42 -4.32 -5.52 -20.77
N LEU A 43 -4.18 -6.82 -21.07
CA LEU A 43 -4.86 -7.44 -22.21
C LEU A 43 -6.38 -7.48 -22.03
N ALA A 44 -6.86 -7.70 -20.80
CA ALA A 44 -8.28 -7.69 -20.48
C ALA A 44 -8.94 -6.32 -20.65
N LEU A 45 -8.15 -5.23 -20.68
CA LEU A 45 -8.63 -3.87 -20.95
C LEU A 45 -8.70 -3.52 -22.44
N ARG A 46 -8.10 -4.33 -23.33
CA ARG A 46 -8.15 -4.08 -24.79
C ARG A 46 -9.56 -3.94 -25.37
N PRO A 47 -10.60 -4.69 -24.95
CA PRO A 47 -11.95 -4.52 -25.49
C PRO A 47 -12.57 -3.13 -25.25
N LEU A 48 -12.06 -2.35 -24.29
CA LEU A 48 -12.63 -1.04 -23.93
C LEU A 48 -12.23 0.09 -24.89
N ALA A 49 -10.95 0.13 -25.30
CA ALA A 49 -10.43 1.17 -26.21
C ALA A 49 -9.25 0.69 -27.09
N GLY A 50 -9.17 -0.62 -27.35
CA GLY A 50 -8.13 -1.23 -28.17
C GLY A 50 -6.73 -1.11 -27.57
N ASP A 51 -5.73 -0.97 -28.45
CA ASP A 51 -4.32 -0.87 -28.06
C ASP A 51 -4.00 0.39 -27.24
N PHE A 52 -4.83 1.43 -27.33
CA PHE A 52 -4.66 2.63 -26.51
C PHE A 52 -4.86 2.35 -25.02
N ALA A 53 -5.87 1.54 -24.65
CA ALA A 53 -6.10 1.14 -23.25
C ALA A 53 -4.92 0.34 -22.69
N TYR A 54 -4.39 -0.58 -23.51
CA TYR A 54 -3.22 -1.39 -23.17
C TYR A 54 -1.98 -0.51 -22.92
N LEU A 55 -1.69 0.42 -23.82
CA LEU A 55 -0.55 1.35 -23.68
C LEU A 55 -0.71 2.24 -22.45
N LEU A 56 -1.90 2.81 -22.24
CA LEU A 56 -2.17 3.67 -21.09
C LEU A 56 -1.98 2.91 -19.77
N PHE A 57 -2.45 1.66 -19.70
CA PHE A 57 -2.24 0.80 -18.53
C PHE A 57 -0.75 0.47 -18.32
N ALA A 58 -0.02 0.14 -19.39
CA ALA A 58 1.41 -0.13 -19.33
C ALA A 58 2.21 1.09 -18.83
N PHE A 59 1.93 2.28 -19.36
CA PHE A 59 2.53 3.53 -18.87
C PHE A 59 2.17 3.80 -17.41
N GLY A 60 0.92 3.55 -17.01
CA GLY A 60 0.47 3.69 -15.64
C GLY A 60 1.25 2.80 -14.66
N ILE A 61 1.39 1.51 -14.98
CA ILE A 61 2.14 0.56 -14.16
C ILE A 61 3.63 0.94 -14.09
N ILE A 62 4.25 1.29 -15.22
CA ILE A 62 5.66 1.71 -15.24
C ILE A 62 5.86 2.96 -14.38
N GLY A 63 4.97 3.95 -14.50
CA GLY A 63 5.02 5.18 -13.71
C GLY A 63 4.88 4.92 -12.21
N ILE A 64 3.89 4.12 -11.80
CA ILE A 64 3.69 3.73 -10.41
C ILE A 64 4.90 2.94 -9.88
N GLY A 65 5.42 2.00 -10.66
CA GLY A 65 6.60 1.21 -10.29
C GLY A 65 7.83 2.07 -10.06
N LEU A 66 8.13 2.98 -10.99
CA LEU A 66 9.27 3.89 -10.90
C LEU A 66 9.22 4.80 -9.67
N GLN A 67 8.02 5.27 -9.30
CA GLN A 67 7.83 6.09 -8.10
C GLN A 67 7.83 5.26 -6.81
N SER A 68 7.22 4.08 -6.85
CA SER A 68 7.00 3.26 -5.64
C SER A 68 8.27 2.56 -5.17
N VAL A 69 9.13 2.09 -6.10
CA VAL A 69 10.35 1.38 -5.75
C VAL A 69 11.28 2.23 -4.86
N PRO A 70 11.65 3.48 -5.22
CA PRO A 70 12.52 4.30 -4.38
C PRO A 70 11.90 4.66 -3.03
N VAL A 71 10.60 4.99 -3.01
CA VAL A 71 9.92 5.42 -1.78
C VAL A 71 9.75 4.26 -0.80
N LEU A 72 9.33 3.09 -1.28
CA LEU A 72 9.14 1.91 -0.43
C LEU A 72 10.47 1.29 -0.01
N ALA A 73 11.40 1.08 -0.94
CA ALA A 73 12.71 0.51 -0.61
C ALA A 73 13.49 1.46 0.30
N GLY A 74 13.39 2.78 0.09
CA GLY A 74 13.92 3.78 0.99
C GLY A 74 13.30 3.68 2.39
N SER A 75 11.97 3.65 2.50
CA SER A 75 11.26 3.53 3.77
C SER A 75 11.67 2.27 4.56
N VAL A 76 11.78 1.12 3.88
CA VAL A 76 12.27 -0.12 4.50
C VAL A 76 13.72 0.03 4.95
N ALA A 77 14.58 0.61 4.11
CA ALA A 77 15.98 0.84 4.46
C ALA A 77 16.13 1.76 5.68
N TYR A 78 15.30 2.80 5.80
CA TYR A 78 15.25 3.66 6.98
C TYR A 78 14.78 2.88 8.20
N ALA A 79 13.60 2.27 8.16
CA ALA A 79 13.04 1.56 9.30
C ALA A 79 13.95 0.44 9.84
N VAL A 80 14.59 -0.33 8.94
CA VAL A 80 15.51 -1.40 9.34
C VAL A 80 16.83 -0.85 9.85
N SER A 81 17.35 0.23 9.24
CA SER A 81 18.59 0.85 9.73
C SER A 81 18.40 1.46 11.11
N GLU A 82 17.28 2.14 11.34
CA GLU A 82 16.90 2.70 12.65
C GLU A 82 16.76 1.61 13.70
N ALA A 83 16.05 0.52 13.38
CA ALA A 83 15.87 -0.61 14.28
C ALA A 83 17.19 -1.31 14.67
N LEU A 84 18.18 -1.30 13.76
CA LEU A 84 19.51 -1.87 13.98
C LEU A 84 20.51 -0.85 14.55
N GLY A 85 20.11 0.40 14.78
CA GLY A 85 21.00 1.48 15.25
C GLY A 85 22.11 1.85 14.24
N LEU A 86 21.90 1.55 12.95
CA LEU A 86 22.86 1.80 11.88
C LEU A 86 22.79 3.25 11.42
N ARG A 87 23.90 3.74 10.84
CA ARG A 87 23.93 5.05 10.19
C ARG A 87 23.09 5.03 8.92
N GLU A 88 22.03 5.84 8.90
CA GLU A 88 21.06 5.94 7.80
C GLU A 88 21.05 7.30 7.09
N GLY A 89 20.52 7.34 5.87
CA GLY A 89 20.25 8.57 5.13
C GLY A 89 20.66 8.50 3.65
N LEU A 90 19.71 8.75 2.74
CA LEU A 90 19.96 8.89 1.30
C LEU A 90 20.91 10.05 0.96
N GLY A 91 20.97 11.08 1.81
CA GLY A 91 21.90 12.21 1.67
C GLY A 91 23.32 11.94 2.19
N LYS A 92 23.60 10.77 2.79
CA LYS A 92 24.94 10.41 3.25
C LYS A 92 25.70 9.68 2.14
N SER A 93 27.00 9.92 2.07
CA SER A 93 27.90 9.19 1.16
C SER A 93 27.84 7.69 1.42
N PHE A 94 27.94 6.87 0.37
CA PHE A 94 27.87 5.41 0.43
C PHE A 94 28.76 4.81 1.55
N GLU A 95 29.96 5.35 1.73
CA GLU A 95 30.90 4.90 2.76
C GLU A 95 30.44 5.17 4.21
N ARG A 96 29.60 6.19 4.44
CA ARG A 96 29.13 6.59 5.77
C ARG A 96 27.83 5.89 6.18
N ALA A 97 27.10 5.31 5.24
CA ALA A 97 25.82 4.64 5.45
C ALA A 97 25.75 3.29 4.73
N LYS A 98 26.86 2.52 4.73
CA LYS A 98 26.97 1.23 4.02
C LYS A 98 25.83 0.26 4.34
N GLY A 99 25.43 0.19 5.61
CA GLY A 99 24.31 -0.66 6.06
C GLY A 99 22.98 -0.28 5.40
N PHE A 100 22.67 1.02 5.36
CA PHE A 100 21.46 1.54 4.73
C PHE A 100 21.41 1.23 3.22
N TYR A 101 22.51 1.48 2.49
CA TYR A 101 22.57 1.17 1.06
C TYR A 101 22.56 -0.33 0.76
N LEU A 102 23.12 -1.15 1.66
CA LEU A 102 23.03 -2.61 1.55
C LEU A 102 21.59 -3.08 1.70
N ILE A 103 20.86 -2.60 2.72
CA ILE A 103 19.45 -2.95 2.91
C ILE A 103 18.61 -2.51 1.71
N LEU A 104 18.85 -1.31 1.19
CA LEU A 104 18.19 -0.79 -0.02
C LEU A 104 18.45 -1.70 -1.23
N ALA A 105 19.70 -2.10 -1.46
CA ALA A 105 20.08 -2.97 -2.56
C ALA A 105 19.46 -4.36 -2.41
N VAL A 106 19.48 -4.94 -1.20
CA VAL A 106 18.89 -6.24 -0.90
C VAL A 106 17.37 -6.20 -1.08
N ALA A 107 16.68 -5.18 -0.54
CA ALA A 107 15.23 -5.02 -0.71
C ALA A 107 14.83 -4.94 -2.19
N THR A 108 15.58 -4.19 -2.99
CA THR A 108 15.35 -4.08 -4.44
C THR A 108 15.61 -5.41 -5.14
N MET A 109 16.71 -6.08 -4.81
CA MET A 109 17.09 -7.37 -5.41
C MET A 109 16.06 -8.46 -5.07
N VAL A 110 15.58 -8.52 -3.83
CA VAL A 110 14.51 -9.45 -3.41
C VAL A 110 13.25 -9.21 -4.23
N GLY A 111 12.85 -7.95 -4.44
CA GLY A 111 11.69 -7.62 -5.28
C GLY A 111 11.82 -8.13 -6.72
N VAL A 112 13.00 -8.02 -7.32
CA VAL A 112 13.28 -8.56 -8.66
C VAL A 112 13.28 -10.09 -8.67
N LEU A 113 13.92 -10.72 -7.68
CA LEU A 113 14.01 -12.19 -7.57
C LEU A 113 12.63 -12.83 -7.35
N MET A 114 11.73 -12.18 -6.61
CA MET A 114 10.35 -12.66 -6.44
C MET A 114 9.61 -12.79 -7.77
N ASN A 115 9.85 -11.88 -8.72
CA ASN A 115 9.26 -11.97 -10.05
C ASN A 115 9.86 -13.13 -10.87
N LEU A 116 11.17 -13.33 -10.77
CA LEU A 116 11.89 -14.39 -11.49
C LEU A 116 11.56 -15.81 -11.00
N TRP A 117 11.21 -15.97 -9.72
CA TRP A 117 10.81 -17.26 -9.15
C TRP A 117 9.39 -17.71 -9.52
N GLY A 118 8.69 -16.98 -10.39
CA GLY A 118 7.35 -17.37 -10.86
C GLY A 118 6.27 -17.27 -9.78
N ILE A 119 6.53 -16.53 -8.69
CA ILE A 119 5.52 -16.23 -7.68
C ILE A 119 4.44 -15.38 -8.36
N ASN A 120 3.18 -15.79 -8.20
CA ASN A 120 2.04 -15.04 -8.70
C ASN A 120 2.02 -13.66 -8.05
N THR A 121 2.42 -12.65 -8.83
CA THR A 121 2.61 -11.28 -8.33
C THR A 121 1.28 -10.67 -7.90
N MET A 122 0.17 -11.05 -8.56
CA MET A 122 -1.17 -10.59 -8.20
C MET A 122 -1.60 -11.17 -6.85
N GLN A 123 -1.35 -12.46 -6.60
CA GLN A 123 -1.59 -13.06 -5.28
C GLN A 123 -0.70 -12.44 -4.20
N ALA A 124 0.59 -12.19 -4.51
CA ALA A 124 1.48 -11.52 -3.56
C ALA A 124 0.98 -10.11 -3.20
N LEU A 125 0.50 -9.33 -4.19
CA LEU A 125 -0.13 -8.02 -3.97
C LEU A 125 -1.40 -8.14 -3.11
N TYR A 126 -2.22 -9.16 -3.36
CA TYR A 126 -3.41 -9.43 -2.54
C TYR A 126 -3.05 -9.74 -1.09
N TYR A 127 -2.12 -10.67 -0.84
CA TYR A 127 -1.66 -10.99 0.51
C TYR A 127 -0.98 -9.79 1.18
N ALA A 128 -0.22 -8.99 0.43
CA ALA A 128 0.38 -7.77 0.96
C ALA A 128 -0.70 -6.77 1.41
N ALA A 129 -1.80 -6.62 0.64
CA ALA A 129 -2.93 -5.79 1.03
C ALA A 129 -3.64 -6.33 2.28
N VAL A 130 -3.82 -7.65 2.38
CA VAL A 130 -4.40 -8.31 3.56
C VAL A 130 -3.53 -8.05 4.81
N VAL A 131 -2.24 -8.30 4.72
CA VAL A 131 -1.29 -8.06 5.83
C VAL A 131 -1.29 -6.59 6.22
N ASN A 132 -1.28 -5.67 5.26
CA ASN A 132 -1.37 -4.23 5.53
C ASN A 132 -2.68 -3.88 6.28
N GLY A 133 -3.82 -4.44 5.86
CA GLY A 133 -5.10 -4.27 6.55
C GLY A 133 -5.08 -4.76 8.00
N VAL A 134 -4.44 -5.91 8.27
CA VAL A 134 -4.26 -6.45 9.63
C VAL A 134 -3.35 -5.56 10.47
N VAL A 135 -2.22 -5.13 9.92
CA VAL A 135 -1.23 -4.27 10.60
C VAL A 135 -1.79 -2.86 10.86
N ALA A 136 -2.71 -2.38 10.04
CA ALA A 136 -3.36 -1.08 10.24
C ALA A 136 -4.18 -1.00 11.54
N VAL A 137 -4.71 -2.13 12.06
CA VAL A 137 -5.51 -2.17 13.29
C VAL A 137 -4.71 -1.79 14.55
N PRO A 138 -3.56 -2.41 14.87
CA PRO A 138 -2.75 -1.96 16.00
C PRO A 138 -2.17 -0.56 15.78
N LEU A 139 -1.83 -0.18 14.54
CA LEU A 139 -1.32 1.15 14.23
C LEU A 139 -2.35 2.25 14.54
N ILE A 140 -3.60 2.11 14.08
CA ILE A 140 -4.63 3.11 14.34
C ILE A 140 -4.95 3.21 15.84
N PHE A 141 -4.92 2.10 16.57
CA PHE A 141 -5.07 2.10 18.03
C PHE A 141 -3.97 2.92 18.72
N ILE A 142 -2.71 2.70 18.33
CA ILE A 142 -1.57 3.46 18.87
C ILE A 142 -1.72 4.95 18.54
N ILE A 143 -2.09 5.29 17.30
CA ILE A 143 -2.30 6.68 16.87
C ILE A 143 -3.43 7.33 17.67
N ILE A 144 -4.55 6.65 17.89
CA ILE A 144 -5.66 7.14 18.71
C ILE A 144 -5.21 7.40 20.15
N ARG A 145 -4.43 6.48 20.74
CA ARG A 145 -3.90 6.65 22.11
C ARG A 145 -2.94 7.82 22.21
N LEU A 146 -2.01 7.96 21.25
CA LEU A 146 -1.08 9.09 21.19
C LEU A 146 -1.83 10.41 20.96
N ALA A 147 -2.82 10.43 20.06
CA ALA A 147 -3.64 11.60 19.76
C ALA A 147 -4.53 12.05 20.93
N SER A 148 -4.74 11.17 21.91
CA SER A 148 -5.48 11.44 23.14
C SER A 148 -4.59 11.79 24.33
N ASP A 149 -3.27 11.56 24.23
CA ASP A 149 -2.34 11.80 25.33
C ASP A 149 -1.87 13.27 25.32
N GLU A 150 -2.28 14.02 26.35
CA GLU A 150 -1.92 15.43 26.50
C GLU A 150 -0.40 15.64 26.64
N ARG A 151 0.35 14.61 27.07
CA ARG A 151 1.82 14.67 27.17
C ARG A 151 2.48 14.65 25.80
N VAL A 152 1.84 14.05 24.81
CA VAL A 152 2.37 13.90 23.44
C VAL A 152 1.90 15.04 22.54
N VAL A 153 0.61 15.38 22.60
CA VAL A 153 -0.02 16.36 21.67
C VAL A 153 -0.05 17.78 22.25
N GLY A 154 0.17 17.92 23.56
CA GLY A 154 0.19 19.22 24.24
C GLY A 154 -1.13 19.99 24.09
N LYS A 155 -1.06 21.21 23.56
CA LYS A 155 -2.20 22.13 23.44
C LYS A 155 -3.11 21.85 22.23
N PHE A 156 -2.67 21.03 21.27
CA PHE A 156 -3.43 20.72 20.05
C PHE A 156 -4.34 19.50 20.25
N LYS A 157 -5.23 19.56 21.25
CA LYS A 157 -6.12 18.44 21.58
C LYS A 157 -7.02 18.09 20.40
N THR A 158 -7.07 16.79 20.08
CA THR A 158 -8.02 16.26 19.11
C THR A 158 -9.44 16.44 19.64
N GLU A 159 -10.34 17.02 18.86
CA GLU A 159 -11.73 17.18 19.29
C GLU A 159 -12.39 15.80 19.50
N LYS A 160 -13.26 15.72 20.52
CA LYS A 160 -13.96 14.47 20.87
C LYS A 160 -14.72 13.84 19.69
N LYS A 161 -15.20 14.66 18.74
CA LYS A 161 -15.86 14.19 17.51
C LYS A 161 -14.92 13.38 16.62
N TYR A 162 -13.70 13.87 16.38
CA TYR A 162 -12.71 13.17 15.56
C TYR A 162 -12.21 11.91 16.25
N LEU A 163 -12.08 11.94 17.58
CA LEU A 163 -11.71 10.77 18.36
C LEU A 163 -12.79 9.67 18.28
N TRP A 164 -14.06 10.06 18.34
CA TRP A 164 -15.19 9.13 18.21
C TRP A 164 -15.22 8.46 16.82
N ILE A 165 -15.03 9.24 15.75
CA ILE A 165 -14.92 8.71 14.39
C ILE A 165 -13.73 7.74 14.28
N ALA A 166 -12.58 8.09 14.85
CA ALA A 166 -11.39 7.23 14.80
C ALA A 166 -11.62 5.89 15.53
N TRP A 167 -12.29 5.91 16.68
CA TRP A 167 -12.68 4.69 17.40
C TRP A 167 -13.68 3.83 16.62
N MET A 168 -14.66 4.45 15.94
CA MET A 168 -15.56 3.71 15.06
C MET A 168 -14.80 3.02 13.93
N THR A 169 -13.86 3.72 13.29
CA THR A 169 -12.99 3.16 12.24
C THR A 169 -12.17 1.99 12.79
N PHE A 170 -11.59 2.13 13.99
CA PHE A 170 -10.86 1.04 14.64
C PHE A 170 -11.73 -0.19 14.86
N VAL A 171 -12.94 -0.02 15.43
CA VAL A 171 -13.86 -1.14 15.67
C VAL A 171 -14.26 -1.82 14.36
N PHE A 172 -14.57 -1.03 13.33
CA PHE A 172 -14.95 -1.56 12.02
C PHE A 172 -13.81 -2.35 11.36
N MET A 173 -12.59 -1.82 11.38
CA MET A 173 -11.41 -2.52 10.85
C MET A 173 -11.07 -3.77 11.66
N ALA A 174 -11.12 -3.69 13.00
CA ALA A 174 -10.88 -4.82 13.88
C ALA A 174 -11.90 -5.94 13.65
N LEU A 175 -13.18 -5.60 13.53
CA LEU A 175 -14.24 -6.55 13.21
C LEU A 175 -13.99 -7.21 11.85
N SER A 176 -13.60 -6.44 10.84
CA SER A 176 -13.32 -6.96 9.50
C SER A 176 -12.17 -7.98 9.52
N VAL A 177 -11.10 -7.70 10.27
CA VAL A 177 -9.96 -8.62 10.44
C VAL A 177 -10.38 -9.88 11.20
N VAL A 178 -11.15 -9.75 12.29
CA VAL A 178 -11.65 -10.89 13.06
C VAL A 178 -12.56 -11.78 12.20
N LEU A 179 -13.44 -11.19 11.39
CA LEU A 179 -14.30 -11.93 10.46
C LEU A 179 -13.49 -12.64 9.38
N MET A 180 -12.49 -11.99 8.80
CA MET A 180 -11.60 -12.59 7.80
C MET A 180 -10.84 -13.81 8.37
N VAL A 181 -10.30 -13.67 9.58
CA VAL A 181 -9.62 -14.76 10.27
C VAL A 181 -10.61 -15.87 10.63
N GLY A 182 -11.79 -15.52 11.14
CA GLY A 182 -12.85 -16.46 11.47
C GLY A 182 -13.37 -17.23 10.25
N SER A 183 -13.51 -16.58 9.09
CA SER A 183 -13.91 -17.26 7.85
C SER A 183 -12.83 -18.18 7.33
N ALA A 184 -11.55 -17.83 7.50
CA ALA A 184 -10.42 -18.66 7.09
C ALA A 184 -10.27 -19.94 7.94
N PHE A 185 -10.79 -19.94 9.17
CA PHE A 185 -10.81 -21.13 10.03
C PHE A 185 -12.03 -22.05 9.77
N TRP A 186 -13.05 -21.57 9.06
CA TRP A 186 -14.28 -22.32 8.77
C TRP A 186 -14.34 -22.89 7.35
N SER A 187 -13.39 -22.53 6.46
CA SER A 187 -13.23 -23.08 5.10
C SER A 187 -12.18 -24.19 5.05
#